data_AF-A0AAC8V7V9-F1
#
_entry.id   AF-A0AAC8V7V9-F1
#
_cell.length_a   1.000
_cell.length_b   1.000
_cell.length_c   1.000
_cell.angle_alpha   90.00
_cell.angle_beta   90.00
_cell.angle_gamma   90.00
#
_symmetry.space_group_name_H-M   'P 1'
#
loop_
_entity.id
_entity.type
_entity.pdbx_description
1 polymer ?
#
loop_
_entity_poly.entity_id
_entity_poly.type
_entity_poly.pdbx_seq_one_letter_code
_entity_poly.pdbx_strand_id
1 'polypeptide(L)'
;MTAAADGSWSINISQLLNEDHNGYTVVAIDPSRGLLSTINSNIFIDLLSPGTTVVSTDESGSYIKGDMITWSRRPQFTDKTEPGAAVPLIIDSVQPIKTATDF
;
A
#
# COMPACT_ATOMS: atom_id res chain seq x y z
N MET A 1 26.07 -4.24 -19.32
CA MET A 1 25.61 -5.52 -18.72
C MET A 1 25.43 -6.52 -19.84
N THR A 2 25.70 -7.80 -19.59
CA THR A 2 25.56 -8.87 -20.58
C THR A 2 24.67 -9.93 -19.96
N ALA A 3 23.75 -10.49 -20.75
CA ALA A 3 22.91 -11.58 -20.29
C ALA A 3 23.75 -12.82 -19.93
N ALA A 4 23.23 -13.66 -19.06
CA ALA A 4 23.79 -14.97 -18.76
C ALA A 4 23.67 -15.91 -19.97
N ALA A 5 24.30 -17.08 -19.88
CA ALA A 5 24.34 -18.06 -20.97
C ALA A 5 22.94 -18.57 -21.38
N ASP A 6 21.96 -18.49 -20.48
CA ASP A 6 20.56 -18.84 -20.73
C ASP A 6 19.71 -17.66 -21.24
N GLY A 7 20.33 -16.49 -21.46
CA GLY A 7 19.66 -15.28 -21.91
C GLY A 7 19.00 -14.46 -20.79
N SER A 8 19.10 -14.90 -19.52
CA SER A 8 18.59 -14.12 -18.39
C SER A 8 19.46 -12.90 -18.10
N TRP A 9 18.86 -11.84 -17.59
CA TRP A 9 19.56 -10.65 -17.12
C TRP A 9 18.94 -10.19 -15.81
N SER A 10 19.75 -9.58 -14.96
CA SER A 10 19.33 -9.04 -13.67
C SER A 10 20.02 -7.72 -13.40
N ILE A 11 19.31 -6.81 -12.75
CA ILE A 11 19.87 -5.57 -12.24
C ILE A 11 19.68 -5.54 -10.72
N ASN A 12 20.74 -5.17 -10.00
CA ASN A 12 20.63 -4.88 -8.58
C ASN A 12 20.37 -3.38 -8.42
N ILE A 13 19.28 -3.04 -7.74
CA ILE A 13 18.91 -1.66 -7.45
C ILE A 13 19.40 -1.32 -6.05
N SER A 14 20.44 -0.48 -5.96
CA SER A 14 21.06 -0.08 -4.70
C SER A 14 20.46 1.19 -4.08
N GLN A 15 19.70 1.97 -4.86
CA GLN A 15 19.00 3.16 -4.41
C GLN A 15 17.51 2.87 -4.32
N LEU A 16 16.86 3.30 -3.24
CA LEU A 16 15.43 3.11 -3.06
C LEU A 16 14.66 3.74 -4.23
N LEU A 17 13.72 2.99 -4.78
CA LEU A 17 12.78 3.48 -5.78
C LEU A 17 11.67 4.29 -5.10
N ASN A 18 11.03 5.15 -5.88
CA ASN A 18 9.92 5.94 -5.35
C ASN A 18 8.71 5.04 -5.10
N GLU A 19 7.83 5.48 -4.20
CA GLU A 19 6.45 4.98 -4.14
C GLU A 19 5.81 5.01 -5.52
N ASP A 20 4.86 4.10 -5.76
CA ASP A 20 4.03 4.02 -6.95
C ASP A 20 4.82 3.55 -8.21
N HIS A 21 4.46 4.06 -9.38
CA HIS A 21 4.94 3.65 -10.69
C HIS A 21 6.42 4.04 -10.93
N ASN A 22 7.27 3.04 -11.14
CA ASN A 22 8.65 3.19 -11.58
C ASN A 22 8.83 2.56 -12.98
N GLY A 23 8.86 3.40 -14.00
CA GLY A 23 9.03 2.99 -15.39
C GLY A 23 10.47 2.55 -15.70
N TYR A 24 10.62 1.52 -16.53
CA TYR A 24 11.92 1.07 -17.00
C TYR A 24 11.90 0.68 -18.48
N THR A 25 13.07 0.83 -19.12
CA THR A 25 13.29 0.50 -20.52
C THR A 25 14.38 -0.57 -20.62
N VAL A 26 14.10 -1.61 -21.40
CA VAL A 26 15.05 -2.66 -21.75
C VAL A 26 15.37 -2.53 -23.23
N VAL A 27 16.67 -2.45 -23.56
CA VAL A 27 17.16 -2.39 -24.95
C VAL A 27 18.06 -3.59 -25.21
N ALA A 28 17.69 -4.42 -26.17
CA ALA A 28 18.50 -5.50 -26.69
C ALA A 28 19.14 -5.09 -28.02
N ILE A 29 20.43 -5.36 -28.18
CA ILE A 29 21.22 -5.00 -29.36
C ILE A 29 21.84 -6.27 -29.94
N ASP A 30 21.62 -6.55 -31.23
CA ASP A 30 22.47 -7.47 -32.00
C ASP A 30 23.56 -6.63 -32.70
N PRO A 31 24.77 -6.52 -32.13
CA PRO A 31 25.82 -5.68 -32.69
C PRO A 31 26.35 -6.20 -34.04
N SER A 32 26.13 -7.48 -34.37
CA SER A 32 26.59 -8.07 -35.63
C SER A 32 25.70 -7.69 -36.81
N ARG A 33 24.41 -7.44 -36.55
CA ARG A 33 23.40 -7.08 -37.55
C ARG A 33 22.89 -5.64 -37.43
N GLY A 34 23.27 -4.92 -36.37
CA GLY A 34 22.77 -3.58 -36.07
C GLY A 34 21.28 -3.55 -35.72
N LEU A 35 20.71 -4.67 -35.27
CA LEU A 35 19.30 -4.75 -34.90
C LEU A 35 19.10 -4.33 -33.44
N LEU A 36 17.97 -3.67 -33.17
CA LEU A 36 17.57 -3.20 -31.86
C LEU A 36 16.15 -3.66 -31.54
N SER A 37 15.91 -4.03 -30.29
CA SER A 37 14.57 -4.25 -29.76
C SER A 37 14.42 -3.54 -28.42
N THR A 38 13.29 -2.86 -28.23
CA THR A 38 13.02 -2.06 -27.03
C THR A 38 11.73 -2.52 -26.39
N ILE A 39 11.77 -2.73 -25.08
CA ILE A 39 10.58 -3.00 -24.25
C ILE A 39 10.51 -1.90 -23.20
N ASN A 40 9.32 -1.31 -23.04
CA ASN A 40 9.01 -0.42 -21.93
C ASN A 40 8.03 -1.14 -21.01
N SER A 41 8.27 -1.01 -19.71
CA SER A 41 7.42 -1.62 -18.69
C SER A 41 7.50 -0.79 -17.41
N ASN A 42 6.72 -1.19 -16.42
CA ASN A 42 6.63 -0.51 -15.15
C ASN A 42 6.64 -1.54 -14.00
N ILE A 43 7.29 -1.17 -12.90
CA ILE A 43 7.11 -1.84 -11.61
C ILE A 43 6.32 -0.92 -10.68
N PHE A 44 5.43 -1.50 -9.88
CA PHE A 44 4.68 -0.78 -8.85
C PHE A 44 5.34 -1.06 -7.51
N ILE A 45 5.72 0.00 -6.80
CA ILE A 45 6.38 -0.06 -5.50
C ILE A 45 5.41 0.48 -4.46
N ASP A 46 5.16 -0.32 -3.43
CA ASP A 46 4.25 0.01 -2.34
C ASP A 46 5.04 0.05 -1.02
N LEU A 47 5.28 1.26 -0.53
CA LEU A 47 6.04 1.62 0.68
C LEU A 47 5.18 2.40 1.68
N LEU A 48 3.96 2.79 1.32
CA LEU A 48 3.08 3.52 2.21
C LEU A 48 2.29 2.54 3.07
N SER A 49 2.34 2.76 4.38
CA SER A 49 1.40 2.05 5.25
C SER A 49 -0.01 2.55 4.96
N PRO A 50 -1.02 1.67 5.02
CA PRO A 50 -2.39 2.08 4.83
C PRO A 50 -2.72 3.23 5.79
N GLY A 51 -3.30 4.30 5.27
CA GLY A 51 -3.90 5.33 6.11
C GLY A 51 -5.04 4.71 6.91
N THR A 52 -5.14 5.07 8.20
CA THR A 52 -6.26 4.65 9.06
C THR A 52 -6.89 5.91 9.61
N THR A 53 -8.21 6.03 9.52
CA THR A 53 -8.96 7.10 10.16
C THR A 53 -10.15 6.48 10.86
N VAL A 54 -10.02 6.32 12.17
CA VAL A 54 -11.13 5.87 13.00
C VAL A 54 -11.94 7.07 13.42
N VAL A 55 -13.21 7.09 13.00
CA VAL A 55 -14.19 8.09 13.45
C VAL A 55 -15.23 7.37 14.30
N SER A 56 -15.55 7.94 15.46
CA SER A 56 -16.75 7.58 16.20
C SER A 56 -17.95 8.22 15.52
N THR A 57 -18.89 7.42 15.00
CA THR A 57 -20.06 7.95 14.30
C THR A 57 -21.16 8.44 15.26
N ASP A 58 -20.99 8.22 16.56
CA ASP A 58 -21.93 8.67 17.58
C ASP A 58 -21.54 10.07 18.09
N GLU A 59 -21.97 11.13 17.39
CA GLU A 59 -21.92 12.53 17.87
C GLU A 59 -22.78 12.77 19.14
N SER A 60 -23.45 11.74 19.65
CA SER A 60 -24.43 11.85 20.72
C SER A 60 -23.83 12.02 22.10
N GLY A 61 -22.51 12.24 22.27
CA GLY A 61 -22.04 12.39 23.64
C GLY A 61 -20.86 13.20 24.15
N SER A 62 -20.77 14.45 23.71
CA SER A 62 -20.15 15.52 24.50
C SER A 62 -20.78 16.86 24.11
N TYR A 63 -20.82 17.83 25.02
CA TYR A 63 -21.11 19.23 24.65
C TYR A 63 -20.01 19.84 23.77
N ILE A 64 -18.92 19.10 23.53
CA ILE A 64 -17.78 19.48 22.71
C ILE A 64 -17.77 18.59 21.46
N LYS A 65 -18.11 19.19 20.31
CA LYS A 65 -18.02 18.49 19.03
C LYS A 65 -16.55 18.19 18.71
N GLY A 66 -16.25 16.93 18.40
CA GLY A 66 -14.92 16.50 17.93
C GLY A 66 -13.92 16.10 19.02
N ASP A 67 -14.34 16.00 20.29
CA ASP A 67 -13.49 15.51 21.38
C ASP A 67 -13.41 13.97 21.48
N MET A 68 -14.11 13.26 20.57
CA MET A 68 -14.17 11.80 20.50
C MET A 68 -14.81 11.11 21.72
N ILE A 69 -15.63 11.81 22.51
CA ILE A 69 -16.37 11.25 23.66
C ILE A 69 -17.83 11.00 23.27
N THR A 70 -18.39 9.85 23.69
CA THR A 70 -19.80 9.51 23.44
C THR A 70 -20.47 8.86 24.66
N TRP A 71 -21.76 9.14 24.86
CA TRP A 71 -22.62 8.46 25.86
C TRP A 71 -23.24 7.17 25.31
N SER A 72 -23.02 6.87 24.02
CA SER A 72 -23.45 5.63 23.40
C SER A 72 -22.77 4.44 24.04
N ARG A 73 -23.57 3.49 24.53
CA ARG A 73 -23.07 2.21 25.08
C ARG A 73 -22.70 1.21 23.99
N ARG A 74 -22.90 1.57 22.71
CA ARG A 74 -22.57 0.76 21.53
C ARG A 74 -21.97 1.68 20.46
N PRO A 75 -20.77 2.24 20.70
CA PRO A 75 -20.13 3.11 19.73
C PRO A 75 -19.90 2.36 18.42
N GLN A 76 -20.19 3.04 17.32
CA GLN A 76 -19.87 2.58 15.99
C GLN A 76 -18.57 3.22 15.51
N PHE A 77 -17.70 2.40 14.93
CA PHE A 77 -16.41 2.81 14.37
C PHE A 77 -16.42 2.50 12.88
N THR A 78 -16.08 3.50 12.08
CA THR A 78 -15.82 3.34 10.65
C THR A 78 -14.36 3.63 10.38
N ASP A 79 -13.78 2.89 9.45
CA ASP A 79 -12.41 3.07 9.01
C ASP A 79 -12.33 3.00 7.47
N LYS A 80 -11.27 3.58 6.92
CA LYS A 80 -10.95 3.54 5.50
C LYS A 80 -9.47 3.25 5.34
N THR A 81 -9.16 2.07 4.81
CA THR A 81 -7.82 1.54 4.59
C THR A 81 -7.70 0.98 3.17
N GLU A 82 -6.48 0.63 2.75
CA GLU A 82 -6.23 -0.06 1.48
C GLU A 82 -6.89 -1.46 1.44
N PRO A 83 -7.27 -1.95 0.24
CA PRO A 83 -7.86 -3.29 0.10
C PRO A 83 -6.98 -4.40 0.68
N GLY A 84 -7.56 -5.26 1.52
CA GLY A 84 -6.85 -6.39 2.13
C GLY A 84 -6.06 -6.05 3.40
N ALA A 85 -5.96 -4.77 3.78
CA ALA A 85 -5.41 -4.37 5.06
C ALA A 85 -6.36 -4.75 6.22
N ALA A 86 -5.79 -5.10 7.37
CA ALA A 86 -6.53 -5.43 8.58
C ALA A 86 -6.26 -4.38 9.66
N VAL A 87 -7.33 -3.84 10.26
CA VAL A 87 -7.22 -2.82 11.31
C VAL A 87 -7.70 -3.39 12.65
N PRO A 88 -6.82 -3.56 13.65
CA PRO A 88 -7.19 -4.08 14.96
C PRO A 88 -7.86 -2.99 15.80
N LEU A 89 -9.08 -3.24 16.28
CA LEU A 89 -9.73 -2.41 17.30
C LEU A 89 -9.45 -2.97 18.70
N ILE A 90 -8.77 -2.19 19.55
CA ILE A 90 -8.43 -2.55 20.93
C ILE A 90 -9.23 -1.67 21.89
N ILE A 91 -10.00 -2.29 22.79
CA ILE A 91 -10.77 -1.63 23.86
C ILE A 91 -10.31 -2.24 25.18
N ASP A 92 -9.98 -1.41 26.17
CA ASP A 92 -9.56 -1.83 27.52
C ASP A 92 -8.39 -2.84 27.54
N SER A 93 -7.49 -2.76 26.55
CA SER A 93 -6.36 -3.70 26.37
C SER A 93 -6.77 -5.18 26.20
N VAL A 94 -8.06 -5.46 25.96
CA VAL A 94 -8.57 -6.78 25.63
C VAL A 94 -8.34 -7.03 24.14
N GLN A 95 -7.99 -8.27 23.78
CA GLN A 95 -7.59 -8.74 22.43
C GLN A 95 -8.38 -8.07 21.28
N PRO A 96 -7.73 -7.78 20.13
CA PRO A 96 -8.33 -7.01 19.06
C PRO A 96 -9.59 -7.69 18.51
N ILE A 97 -10.68 -6.93 18.44
CA ILE A 97 -11.86 -7.34 17.67
C ILE A 97 -11.45 -7.19 16.21
N LYS A 98 -11.32 -8.30 15.46
CA LYS A 98 -11.16 -8.24 14.01
C LYS A 98 -12.43 -7.64 13.43
N THR A 99 -12.35 -6.41 12.93
CA THR A 99 -13.39 -5.83 12.08
C THR A 99 -13.11 -6.25 10.63
N ALA A 100 -14.11 -6.84 9.98
CA ALA A 100 -14.06 -7.11 8.56
C ALA A 100 -14.43 -5.82 7.82
N THR A 101 -13.65 -5.44 6.81
CA THR A 101 -14.03 -4.39 5.87
C THR A 101 -15.18 -4.89 4.99
N ASP A 102 -16.31 -4.19 4.98
CA ASP A 102 -17.31 -4.35 3.92
C ASP A 102 -16.70 -3.88 2.60
N PHE A 103 -16.84 -4.70 1.56
CA PHE A 103 -16.51 -4.36 0.17
C PHE A 103 -17.65 -3.60 -0.49
#